data_AF-A0A0R3TZH4-F1
#
_entry.id   AF-A0A0R3TZH4-F1
#
_cell.length_a   1.000
_cell.length_b   1.000
_cell.length_c   1.000
_cell.angle_alpha   90.00
_cell.angle_beta   90.00
_cell.angle_gamma   90.00
#
_symmetry.space_group_name_H-M   'P 1'
#
loop_
_entity.id
_entity.type
_entity.pdbx_description
1 polymer ?
#
loop_
_entity_poly.entity_id
_entity_poly.type
_entity_poly.pdbx_seq_one_letter_code
_entity_poly.pdbx_strand_id
1 'polypeptide(L)'
;MEDVVFCLKLLITRADKECELKKFRIQLIDALLQILSSNDTADSKAHMQELNRFTAALLARIYRDLHNNSAASELLNKYLDSRIFAYSTLHLNYLQVFIDLLSRCLTTPQANSPVIQISDGGNIDVSKICTTFSWAFKIIAKSREMEMKKMSNGNSPQALKAEQEFVRTVDKFFEVVLEVAAVGVDQLLKSHIFKHISEVIDPLARVYPRSSLTDYLERLVQRTIQCPNLPNHNILSGCLRSVLMEDATSRSILIPPIIANLMKLFSTNLDITLEPCRSETNSMMSYFCNILTLFMGRFVETVNASHPSCSDSTPSEFHELFVKQGFLRWVMREYGRILVALQRTASSAQNSRPASSELMPTTGQVLLASQSPAKARFLYLQPVLVA
;
A
#
# COMPACT_ATOMS: atom_id res chain seq x y z
N MET A 1 4.97 25.87 25.19
CA MET A 1 5.13 24.92 24.06
C MET A 1 5.94 23.69 24.49
N GLU A 2 7.07 23.88 25.19
CA GLU A 2 7.89 22.79 25.74
C GLU A 2 7.10 21.84 26.66
N ASP A 3 6.22 22.35 27.52
CA ASP A 3 5.35 21.53 28.38
C ASP A 3 4.41 20.62 27.57
N VAL A 4 3.88 21.10 26.45
CA VAL A 4 2.99 20.33 25.57
C VAL A 4 3.80 19.23 24.87
N VAL A 5 5.00 19.55 24.36
CA VAL A 5 5.91 18.56 23.78
C VAL A 5 6.30 17.51 24.81
N PHE A 6 6.59 17.91 26.05
CA PHE A 6 6.87 17.00 27.15
C PHE A 6 5.68 16.08 27.46
N CYS A 7 4.45 16.62 27.54
CA CYS A 7 3.24 15.83 27.70
C CYS A 7 3.03 14.83 26.56
N LEU A 8 3.27 15.24 25.31
CA LEU A 8 3.18 14.34 24.14
C LEU A 8 4.24 13.23 24.21
N LYS A 9 5.49 13.56 24.56
CA LYS A 9 6.56 12.58 24.78
C LYS A 9 6.17 11.58 25.87
N LEU A 10 5.59 12.06 26.96
CA LEU A 10 5.12 11.22 28.07
C LEU A 10 3.96 10.30 27.62
N LEU A 11 2.98 10.83 26.89
CA LEU A 11 1.84 10.06 26.35
C LEU A 11 2.31 8.99 25.37
N ILE A 12 3.22 9.31 24.46
CA ILE A 12 3.83 8.33 23.54
C ILE A 12 4.53 7.23 24.35
N THR A 13 5.16 7.56 25.46
CA THR A 13 5.88 6.57 26.29
C THR A 13 4.94 5.72 27.15
N ARG A 14 3.82 6.28 27.65
CA ARG A 14 2.92 5.63 28.62
C ARG A 14 1.66 4.99 28.04
N ALA A 15 1.29 5.30 26.80
CA ALA A 15 0.02 4.86 26.19
C ALA A 15 -0.14 3.35 26.01
N ASP A 16 0.92 2.53 26.13
CA ASP A 16 0.81 1.06 26.02
C ASP A 16 -0.10 0.40 27.08
N LYS A 17 -0.50 1.14 28.12
CA LYS A 17 -1.20 0.58 29.29
C LYS A 17 -2.65 1.03 29.48
N GLU A 18 -3.17 1.98 28.69
CA GLU A 18 -4.41 2.66 29.08
C GLU A 18 -5.63 2.32 28.22
N CYS A 19 -6.51 1.47 28.79
CA CYS A 19 -7.90 1.31 28.36
C CYS A 19 -8.70 2.62 28.41
N GLU A 20 -8.23 3.65 29.11
CA GLU A 20 -8.91 4.94 29.24
C GLU A 20 -8.76 5.83 28.00
N LEU A 21 -7.59 5.80 27.34
CA LEU A 21 -7.39 6.48 26.04
C LEU A 21 -8.40 5.97 25.00
N LYS A 22 -8.86 4.72 25.14
CA LYS A 22 -9.86 4.13 24.24
C LYS A 22 -11.24 4.79 24.33
N LYS A 23 -11.59 5.43 25.44
CA LYS A 23 -12.90 6.09 25.65
C LYS A 23 -12.95 7.49 25.04
N PHE A 24 -11.81 8.17 24.95
CA PHE A 24 -11.69 9.55 24.45
C PHE A 24 -10.96 9.66 23.11
N ARG A 25 -10.89 8.58 22.34
CA ARG A 25 -10.06 8.52 21.11
C ARG A 25 -10.39 9.61 20.11
N ILE A 26 -11.67 9.87 19.85
CA ILE A 26 -12.07 10.86 18.86
C ILE A 26 -11.73 12.27 19.34
N GLN A 27 -11.97 12.57 20.61
CA GLN A 27 -11.60 13.86 21.21
C GLN A 27 -10.09 14.07 21.20
N LEU A 28 -9.31 13.02 21.48
CA LEU A 28 -7.86 13.08 21.41
C LEU A 28 -7.36 13.29 19.98
N ILE A 29 -7.92 12.57 19.00
CA ILE A 29 -7.60 12.78 17.58
C ILE A 29 -7.91 14.23 17.20
N ASP A 30 -9.11 14.72 17.51
CA ASP A 30 -9.53 16.09 17.22
C ASP A 30 -8.55 17.13 17.80
N ALA A 31 -8.18 17.01 19.07
CA ALA A 31 -7.21 17.90 19.71
C ALA A 31 -5.82 17.86 19.05
N LEU A 32 -5.35 16.67 18.65
CA LEU A 32 -4.06 16.53 17.95
C LEU A 32 -4.12 17.10 16.53
N LEU A 33 -5.23 16.93 15.82
CA LEU A 33 -5.45 17.55 14.51
C LEU A 33 -5.54 19.08 14.61
N GLN A 34 -6.13 19.60 15.69
CA GLN A 34 -6.14 21.03 15.98
C GLN A 34 -4.72 21.57 16.19
N ILE A 35 -3.88 20.87 16.96
CA ILE A 35 -2.46 21.23 17.15
C ILE A 35 -1.76 21.31 15.79
N LEU A 36 -1.90 20.28 14.95
CA LEU A 36 -1.30 20.27 13.60
C LEU A 36 -1.87 21.32 12.65
N SER A 37 -3.10 21.74 12.84
CA SER A 37 -3.75 22.79 12.05
C SER A 37 -3.38 24.20 12.51
N SER A 38 -2.76 24.35 13.69
CA SER A 38 -2.33 25.66 14.19
C SER A 38 -1.18 26.20 13.35
N ASN A 39 -1.32 27.44 12.87
CA ASN A 39 -0.32 28.16 12.09
C ASN A 39 0.21 29.31 12.95
N ASP A 40 1.00 29.01 13.98
CA ASP A 40 1.62 30.08 14.77
C ASP A 40 2.91 30.56 14.08
N THR A 41 2.84 31.76 13.51
CA THR A 41 3.93 32.38 12.74
C THR A 41 4.97 33.12 13.60
N ALA A 42 4.85 33.05 14.93
CA ALA A 42 5.60 33.93 15.83
C ALA A 42 6.72 33.25 16.64
N ASP A 43 6.65 31.94 16.94
CA ASP A 43 7.63 31.27 17.79
C ASP A 43 8.46 30.23 17.03
N SER A 44 9.80 30.31 17.22
CA SER A 44 10.86 29.46 16.67
C SER A 44 10.38 28.25 15.84
N LYS A 45 10.51 28.36 14.50
CA LYS A 45 10.16 27.31 13.51
C LYS A 45 10.60 25.89 13.94
N ALA A 46 11.69 25.77 14.69
CA ALA A 46 12.21 24.50 15.18
C ALA A 46 11.29 23.82 16.23
N HIS A 47 10.76 24.57 17.20
CA HIS A 47 9.91 24.03 18.26
C HIS A 47 8.55 23.59 17.71
N MET A 48 7.99 24.36 16.78
CA MET A 48 6.75 24.03 16.11
C MET A 48 6.89 22.77 15.24
N GLN A 49 8.03 22.63 14.54
CA GLN A 49 8.34 21.40 13.79
C GLN A 49 8.46 20.19 14.73
N GLU A 50 9.10 20.33 15.88
CA GLU A 50 9.19 19.26 16.88
C GLU A 50 7.80 18.86 17.40
N LEU A 51 6.97 19.85 17.78
CA LEU A 51 5.59 19.63 18.20
C LEU A 51 4.78 18.87 17.14
N ASN A 52 4.86 19.30 15.88
CA ASN A 52 4.14 18.67 14.78
C ASN A 52 4.59 17.22 14.54
N ARG A 53 5.90 16.92 14.66
CA ARG A 53 6.41 15.55 14.56
C ARG A 53 5.87 14.65 15.67
N PHE A 54 5.91 15.10 16.92
CA PHE A 54 5.39 14.32 18.05
C PHE A 54 3.88 14.14 17.98
N THR A 55 3.16 15.16 17.49
CA THR A 55 1.73 15.08 17.26
C THR A 55 1.38 14.03 16.20
N ALA A 56 2.09 14.02 15.06
CA ALA A 56 1.93 13.00 14.03
C ALA A 56 2.30 11.59 14.52
N ALA A 57 3.36 11.47 15.33
CA ALA A 57 3.76 10.20 15.93
C ALA A 57 2.69 9.63 16.89
N LEU A 58 2.07 10.48 17.71
CA LEU A 58 0.99 10.09 18.59
C LEU A 58 -0.28 9.72 17.81
N LEU A 59 -0.63 10.49 16.77
CA LEU A 59 -1.73 10.14 15.86
C LEU A 59 -1.51 8.78 15.19
N ALA A 60 -0.32 8.52 14.66
CA ALA A 60 0.03 7.23 14.08
C ALA A 60 -0.12 6.09 15.09
N ARG A 61 0.20 6.32 16.37
CA ARG A 61 -0.04 5.33 17.42
C ARG A 61 -1.53 5.05 17.61
N ILE A 62 -2.35 6.09 17.71
CA ILE A 62 -3.81 5.95 17.86
C ILE A 62 -4.42 5.24 16.64
N TYR A 63 -4.01 5.58 15.42
CA TYR A 63 -4.51 4.96 14.19
C TYR A 63 -4.20 3.48 14.09
N ARG A 64 -3.04 3.03 14.60
CA ARG A 64 -2.69 1.61 14.61
C ARG A 64 -3.67 0.79 15.44
N ASP A 65 -4.11 1.33 16.57
CA ASP A 65 -5.13 0.69 17.41
C ASP A 65 -6.51 0.65 16.74
N LEU A 66 -6.79 1.59 15.82
CA LEU A 66 -8.03 1.59 15.04
C LEU A 66 -8.03 0.53 13.94
N HIS A 67 -6.87 0.21 13.35
CA HIS A 67 -6.78 -0.70 12.20
C HIS A 67 -7.35 -2.10 12.50
N ASN A 68 -7.25 -2.55 13.76
CA ASN A 68 -7.77 -3.85 14.20
C ASN A 68 -9.16 -3.75 14.87
N ASN A 69 -9.80 -2.59 14.86
CA ASN A 69 -11.07 -2.34 15.53
C ASN A 69 -12.08 -1.66 14.58
N SER A 70 -12.96 -2.46 13.98
CA SER A 70 -13.96 -2.00 13.01
C SER A 70 -14.90 -0.94 13.58
N ALA A 71 -15.42 -1.14 14.79
CA ALA A 71 -16.32 -0.18 15.44
C ALA A 71 -15.63 1.18 15.66
N ALA A 72 -14.37 1.18 16.10
CA ALA A 72 -13.61 2.41 16.29
C ALA A 72 -13.25 3.08 14.95
N SER A 73 -12.99 2.29 13.90
CA SER A 73 -12.80 2.78 12.54
C SER A 73 -14.05 3.45 11.97
N GLU A 74 -15.23 2.87 12.19
CA GLU A 74 -16.52 3.47 11.81
C GLU A 74 -16.79 4.79 12.54
N LEU A 75 -16.47 4.87 13.83
CA LEU A 75 -16.60 6.12 14.60
C LEU A 75 -15.71 7.22 14.02
N LEU A 76 -14.47 6.90 13.63
CA LEU A 76 -13.58 7.88 13.01
C LEU A 76 -14.12 8.34 11.65
N ASN A 77 -14.63 7.42 10.81
CA ASN A 77 -15.27 7.81 9.55
C ASN A 77 -16.47 8.75 9.79
N LYS A 78 -17.34 8.43 10.75
CA LYS A 78 -18.47 9.31 11.13
C LYS A 78 -18.01 10.68 11.61
N TYR A 79 -16.93 10.75 12.38
CA TYR A 79 -16.33 12.01 12.80
C TYR A 79 -15.83 12.83 11.60
N LEU A 80 -15.11 12.21 10.66
CA LEU A 80 -14.62 12.89 9.45
C LEU A 80 -15.76 13.43 8.57
N ASP A 81 -16.91 12.75 8.54
CA ASP A 81 -18.09 13.21 7.81
C ASP A 81 -18.97 14.20 8.59
N SER A 82 -18.70 14.38 9.88
CA SER A 82 -19.43 15.30 10.74
C SER A 82 -18.99 16.76 10.52
N ARG A 83 -19.83 17.70 10.97
CA ARG A 83 -19.49 19.14 10.99
C ARG A 83 -18.42 19.51 12.02
N ILE A 84 -18.06 18.59 12.92
CA ILE A 84 -17.05 18.81 13.96
C ILE A 84 -15.66 18.89 13.32
N PHE A 85 -15.40 18.05 12.30
CA PHE A 85 -14.18 18.10 11.55
C PHE A 85 -14.16 19.34 10.63
N ALA A 86 -13.39 20.37 11.01
CA ALA A 86 -13.40 21.68 10.34
C ALA A 86 -12.02 22.13 9.80
N TYR A 87 -11.02 21.24 9.78
CA TYR A 87 -9.64 21.56 9.45
C TYR A 87 -9.34 21.58 7.94
N SER A 88 -9.63 22.68 7.24
CA SER A 88 -9.42 22.77 5.78
C SER A 88 -7.96 22.93 5.34
N THR A 89 -7.07 23.43 6.19
CA THR A 89 -5.65 23.69 5.84
C THR A 89 -4.67 22.67 6.42
N LEU A 90 -5.16 21.73 7.22
CA LEU A 90 -4.36 20.70 7.90
C LEU A 90 -3.52 19.86 6.94
N HIS A 91 -4.04 19.56 5.75
CA HIS A 91 -3.39 18.68 4.78
C HIS A 91 -1.95 19.08 4.44
N LEU A 92 -1.65 20.39 4.30
CA LEU A 92 -0.29 20.87 4.02
C LEU A 92 0.65 20.61 5.18
N ASN A 93 0.24 20.96 6.41
CA ASN A 93 1.05 20.74 7.60
C ASN A 93 1.33 19.25 7.82
N TYR A 94 0.33 18.41 7.60
CA TYR A 94 0.46 16.97 7.75
C TYR A 94 1.43 16.36 6.73
N LEU A 95 1.31 16.74 5.45
CA LEU A 95 2.25 16.33 4.39
C LEU A 95 3.67 16.82 4.68
N GLN A 96 3.81 18.07 5.13
CA GLN A 96 5.11 18.65 5.44
C GLN A 96 5.83 17.93 6.59
N VAL A 97 5.09 17.42 7.58
CA VAL A 97 5.63 16.57 8.64
C VAL A 97 6.13 15.25 8.08
N PHE A 98 5.38 14.58 7.20
CA PHE A 98 5.85 13.34 6.58
C PHE A 98 7.10 13.55 5.71
N ILE A 99 7.12 14.60 4.91
CA ILE A 99 8.28 14.98 4.11
C ILE A 99 9.52 15.14 5.00
N ASP A 100 9.40 15.89 6.10
CA ASP A 100 10.53 16.14 7.01
C ASP A 100 10.96 14.87 7.77
N LEU A 101 10.03 14.06 8.26
CA LEU A 101 10.35 12.79 8.93
C LEU A 101 11.08 11.82 8.01
N LEU A 102 10.62 11.67 6.76
CA LEU A 102 11.26 10.79 5.78
C LEU A 102 12.60 11.35 5.27
N SER A 103 12.71 12.66 5.05
CA SER A 103 13.95 13.30 4.60
C SER A 103 15.08 13.11 5.63
N ARG A 104 14.76 13.14 6.93
CA ARG A 104 15.73 12.87 8.00
C ARG A 104 16.28 11.44 7.98
N CYS A 105 15.54 10.49 7.42
CA CYS A 105 16.02 9.12 7.23
C CYS A 105 17.03 8.99 6.07
N LEU A 106 17.10 9.99 5.18
CA LEU A 106 18.06 10.03 4.06
C LEU A 106 19.42 10.60 4.47
N THR A 107 19.46 11.44 5.51
CA THR A 107 20.70 12.00 6.03
C THR A 107 21.40 11.00 6.95
N THR A 108 22.50 10.41 6.49
CA THR A 108 23.44 9.67 7.34
C THR A 108 23.87 10.58 8.51
N PRO A 109 23.96 10.10 9.76
CA PRO A 109 24.58 10.89 10.82
C PRO A 109 26.01 11.20 10.37
N GLN A 110 26.33 12.47 10.11
CA GLN A 110 27.72 12.87 9.98
C GLN A 110 28.40 12.51 11.30
N ALA A 111 29.42 11.67 11.23
CA ALA A 111 30.11 11.08 12.36
C ALA A 111 30.76 12.09 13.35
N ASN A 112 30.64 13.41 13.12
CA ASN A 112 31.27 14.45 13.93
C ASN A 112 30.37 15.67 14.24
N SER A 113 29.06 15.61 14.00
CA SER A 113 28.17 16.59 14.66
C SER A 113 27.79 16.02 16.03
N PRO A 114 27.80 16.82 17.11
CA PRO A 114 27.25 16.35 18.37
C PRO A 114 25.79 16.02 18.05
N VAL A 115 25.51 14.73 17.99
CA VAL A 115 24.15 14.25 18.15
C VAL A 115 23.77 14.88 19.47
N ILE A 116 22.92 15.90 19.41
CA ILE A 116 22.13 16.30 20.55
C ILE A 116 21.26 15.06 20.80
N GLN A 117 21.86 14.08 21.48
CA GLN A 117 21.18 13.06 22.23
C GLN A 117 20.54 13.86 23.36
N ILE A 118 19.41 14.51 23.08
CA ILE A 118 18.42 14.74 24.14
C ILE A 118 17.86 13.35 24.41
N SER A 119 18.62 12.60 25.21
CA SER A 119 18.17 11.43 25.93
C SER A 119 17.23 11.92 27.03
N ASP A 120 16.00 12.25 26.66
CA ASP A 120 14.83 12.13 27.54
C ASP A 120 13.53 12.36 26.75
N GLY A 121 12.81 11.27 26.46
CA GLY A 121 11.44 11.29 25.93
C GLY A 121 11.27 11.04 24.42
N GLY A 122 11.05 9.77 24.06
CA GLY A 122 10.35 9.32 22.84
C GLY A 122 11.11 9.40 21.51
N ASN A 123 11.84 8.34 21.13
CA ASN A 123 12.29 8.20 19.75
C ASN A 123 11.08 8.03 18.81
N ILE A 124 10.96 8.91 17.81
CA ILE A 124 9.94 8.79 16.77
C ILE A 124 10.35 7.66 15.81
N ASP A 125 9.59 6.58 15.84
CA ASP A 125 9.76 5.44 14.94
C ASP A 125 9.03 5.73 13.61
N VAL A 126 9.76 6.32 12.65
CA VAL A 126 9.23 6.68 11.32
C VAL A 126 8.70 5.45 10.56
N SER A 127 9.35 4.30 10.75
CA SER A 127 8.93 3.04 10.15
C SER A 127 7.53 2.65 10.62
N LYS A 128 7.25 2.80 11.92
CA LYS A 128 5.93 2.61 12.51
C LYS A 128 4.89 3.65 12.07
N ILE A 129 5.29 4.87 11.73
CA ILE A 129 4.37 5.89 11.21
C ILE A 129 3.85 5.47 9.82
N CYS A 130 4.71 4.92 8.97
CA CYS A 130 4.35 4.45 7.62
C CYS A 130 3.22 3.40 7.63
N THR A 131 3.11 2.60 8.71
CA THR A 131 2.04 1.61 8.87
C THR A 131 0.63 2.20 9.03
N THR A 132 0.52 3.53 9.11
CA THR A 132 -0.74 4.24 9.32
C THR A 132 -1.11 5.18 8.18
N PHE A 133 -0.44 5.03 7.03
CA PHE A 133 -0.70 5.84 5.84
C PHE A 133 -2.17 5.83 5.40
N SER A 134 -2.87 4.69 5.48
CA SER A 134 -4.31 4.66 5.19
C SER A 134 -5.12 5.73 5.96
N TRP A 135 -4.96 5.81 7.28
CA TRP A 135 -5.72 6.77 8.09
C TRP A 135 -5.25 8.20 7.90
N ALA A 136 -3.93 8.38 7.88
CA ALA A 136 -3.30 9.67 7.61
C ALA A 136 -3.81 10.30 6.31
N PHE A 137 -3.79 9.55 5.21
CA PHE A 137 -4.18 10.08 3.90
C PHE A 137 -5.69 10.24 3.71
N LYS A 138 -6.52 9.46 4.43
CA LYS A 138 -7.96 9.75 4.53
C LYS A 138 -8.22 11.14 5.12
N ILE A 139 -7.48 11.52 6.16
CA ILE A 139 -7.62 12.82 6.82
C ILE A 139 -7.06 13.95 5.95
N ILE A 140 -5.88 13.74 5.33
CA ILE A 140 -5.31 14.68 4.34
C ILE A 140 -6.31 14.94 3.22
N ALA A 141 -6.86 13.88 2.60
CA ALA A 141 -7.81 14.00 1.51
C ALA A 141 -9.07 14.75 1.97
N LYS A 142 -9.66 14.37 3.12
CA LYS A 142 -10.84 15.07 3.65
C LYS A 142 -10.58 16.55 3.93
N SER A 143 -9.42 16.88 4.50
CA SER A 143 -8.99 18.27 4.72
C SER A 143 -8.94 19.07 3.41
N ARG A 144 -8.33 18.50 2.37
CA ARG A 144 -8.25 19.13 1.05
C ARG A 144 -9.61 19.23 0.34
N GLU A 145 -10.47 18.21 0.43
CA GLU A 145 -11.84 18.26 -0.09
C GLU A 145 -12.63 19.45 0.51
N MET A 146 -12.44 19.73 1.80
CA MET A 146 -13.07 20.88 2.46
C MET A 146 -12.53 22.21 1.96
N GLU A 147 -11.22 22.33 1.75
CA GLU A 147 -10.64 23.53 1.17
C GLU A 147 -11.15 23.79 -0.25
N MET A 148 -11.18 22.75 -1.10
CA MET A 148 -11.72 22.83 -2.46
C MET A 148 -13.18 23.32 -2.45
N LYS A 149 -14.01 22.78 -1.55
CA LYS A 149 -15.42 23.23 -1.37
C LYS A 149 -15.52 24.69 -0.91
N LYS A 150 -14.65 25.16 -0.02
CA LYS A 150 -14.62 26.57 0.42
C LYS A 150 -14.22 27.49 -0.74
N MET A 151 -13.23 27.09 -1.53
CA MET A 151 -12.71 27.86 -2.67
C MET A 151 -13.62 27.85 -3.89
N SER A 152 -14.47 26.82 -4.05
CA SER A 152 -15.49 26.77 -5.12
C SER A 152 -16.48 27.94 -5.07
N ASN A 153 -16.59 28.60 -3.91
CA ASN A 153 -17.50 29.72 -3.68
C ASN A 153 -16.82 31.12 -3.78
N GLY A 154 -15.52 31.22 -4.15
CA GLY A 154 -14.81 32.51 -4.23
C GLY A 154 -13.57 32.54 -5.14
N ASN A 155 -13.38 33.67 -5.84
CA ASN A 155 -12.25 34.11 -6.69
C ASN A 155 -11.16 33.09 -7.13
N SER A 156 -11.05 32.88 -8.45
CA SER A 156 -10.17 31.87 -9.10
C SER A 156 -8.63 31.97 -8.87
N PRO A 157 -7.99 33.14 -8.64
CA PRO A 157 -6.53 33.19 -8.56
C PRO A 157 -5.94 32.59 -7.27
N GLN A 158 -6.66 32.70 -6.15
CA GLN A 158 -6.23 32.11 -4.88
C GLN A 158 -6.44 30.60 -4.86
N ALA A 159 -7.54 30.13 -5.46
CA ALA A 159 -7.80 28.71 -5.63
C ALA A 159 -6.70 28.02 -6.45
N LEU A 160 -6.26 28.64 -7.56
CA LEU A 160 -5.18 28.12 -8.38
C LEU A 160 -3.85 28.04 -7.61
N LYS A 161 -3.51 29.07 -6.82
CA LYS A 161 -2.30 29.04 -5.98
C LYS A 161 -2.36 27.94 -4.92
N ALA A 162 -3.50 27.77 -4.26
CA ALA A 162 -3.70 26.72 -3.27
C ALA A 162 -3.62 25.32 -3.90
N GLU A 163 -4.14 25.15 -5.12
CA GLU A 163 -4.00 23.91 -5.89
C GLU A 163 -2.55 23.62 -6.26
N GLN A 164 -1.84 24.60 -6.83
CA GLN A 164 -0.42 24.45 -7.16
C GLN A 164 0.42 24.10 -5.93
N GLU A 165 0.15 24.73 -4.78
CA GLU A 165 0.87 24.44 -3.55
C GLU A 165 0.60 23.03 -3.02
N PHE A 166 -0.66 22.58 -3.08
CA PHE A 166 -1.02 21.22 -2.73
C PHE A 166 -0.32 20.20 -3.63
N VAL A 167 -0.41 20.40 -4.95
CA VAL A 167 0.22 19.52 -5.95
C VAL A 167 1.74 19.44 -5.71
N ARG A 168 2.41 20.58 -5.60
CA ARG A 168 3.85 20.67 -5.32
C ARG A 168 4.25 19.95 -4.04
N THR A 169 3.41 20.02 -3.01
CA THR A 169 3.68 19.37 -1.72
C THR A 169 3.52 17.85 -1.81
N VAL A 170 2.48 17.37 -2.50
CA VAL A 170 2.28 15.94 -2.76
C VAL A 170 3.40 15.38 -3.64
N ASP A 171 3.81 16.10 -4.68
CA ASP A 171 4.94 15.73 -5.55
C ASP A 171 6.21 15.56 -4.72
N LYS A 172 6.50 16.53 -3.84
CA LYS A 172 7.66 16.48 -2.95
C LYS A 172 7.61 15.28 -1.99
N PHE A 173 6.44 14.97 -1.42
CA PHE A 173 6.26 13.78 -0.60
C PHE A 173 6.61 12.51 -1.38
N PHE A 174 6.11 12.41 -2.60
CA PHE A 174 6.35 11.26 -3.46
C PHE A 174 7.80 11.11 -3.92
N GLU A 175 8.50 12.20 -4.23
CA GLU A 175 9.93 12.16 -4.52
C GLU A 175 10.73 11.64 -3.32
N VAL A 176 10.45 12.15 -2.11
CA VAL A 176 11.14 11.70 -0.89
C VAL A 176 10.86 10.20 -0.63
N VAL A 177 9.64 9.72 -0.89
CA VAL A 177 9.32 8.29 -0.80
C VAL A 177 10.15 7.46 -1.79
N LEU A 178 10.31 7.92 -3.03
CA LEU A 178 11.13 7.24 -4.04
C LEU A 178 12.61 7.25 -3.66
N GLU A 179 13.11 8.34 -3.10
CA GLU A 179 14.49 8.44 -2.61
C GLU A 179 14.74 7.48 -1.44
N VAL A 180 13.83 7.42 -0.45
CA VAL A 180 13.94 6.47 0.67
C VAL A 180 13.87 5.03 0.17
N ALA A 181 12.99 4.75 -0.80
CA ALA A 181 12.89 3.45 -1.45
C ALA A 181 14.18 3.05 -2.18
N ALA A 182 14.85 3.99 -2.85
CA ALA A 182 16.09 3.73 -3.60
C ALA A 182 17.31 3.64 -2.67
N VAL A 183 17.58 4.70 -1.90
CA VAL A 183 18.87 4.94 -1.22
C VAL A 183 18.83 4.58 0.26
N GLY A 184 17.65 4.47 0.88
CA GLY A 184 17.52 4.25 2.32
C GLY A 184 18.28 3.03 2.85
N VAL A 185 19.00 3.17 3.96
CA VAL A 185 19.79 2.07 4.56
C VAL A 185 18.89 1.12 5.38
N ASP A 186 17.76 1.62 5.90
CA ASP A 186 16.84 0.85 6.73
C ASP A 186 15.87 -0.02 5.89
N GLN A 187 16.10 -1.34 5.92
CA GLN A 187 15.25 -2.33 5.24
C GLN A 187 13.84 -2.42 5.85
N LEU A 188 13.69 -2.17 7.15
CA LEU A 188 12.38 -2.22 7.81
C LEU A 188 11.52 -1.05 7.34
N LEU A 189 12.08 0.16 7.30
CA LEU A 189 11.42 1.34 6.76
C LEU A 189 11.00 1.13 5.30
N LYS A 190 11.92 0.63 4.46
CA LYS A 190 11.61 0.28 3.06
C LYS A 190 10.46 -0.71 2.95
N SER A 191 10.49 -1.79 3.76
CA SER A 191 9.42 -2.79 3.78
C SER A 191 8.06 -2.19 4.14
N HIS A 192 7.99 -1.35 5.18
CA HIS A 192 6.75 -0.68 5.56
C HIS A 192 6.26 0.31 4.50
N ILE A 193 7.14 1.10 3.89
CA ILE A 193 6.76 1.99 2.78
C ILE A 193 6.15 1.17 1.64
N PHE A 194 6.81 0.11 1.19
CA PHE A 194 6.31 -0.72 0.08
C PHE A 194 5.00 -1.43 0.42
N LYS A 195 4.81 -1.79 1.69
CA LYS A 195 3.57 -2.41 2.16
C LYS A 195 2.39 -1.43 2.16
N HIS A 196 2.62 -0.19 2.58
CA HIS A 196 1.54 0.74 2.94
C HIS A 196 1.35 1.91 1.98
N ILE A 197 2.31 2.22 1.10
CA ILE A 197 2.19 3.37 0.18
C ILE A 197 1.01 3.24 -0.79
N SER A 198 0.62 2.00 -1.13
CA SER A 198 -0.56 1.75 -1.97
C SER A 198 -1.87 2.21 -1.33
N GLU A 199 -1.94 2.30 0.00
CA GLU A 199 -3.13 2.75 0.75
C GLU A 199 -3.41 4.24 0.57
N VAL A 200 -2.45 4.99 0.02
CA VAL A 200 -2.52 6.43 -0.25
C VAL A 200 -3.24 6.75 -1.56
N ILE A 201 -3.32 5.79 -2.49
CA ILE A 201 -3.79 6.01 -3.85
C ILE A 201 -5.26 6.48 -3.87
N ASP A 202 -6.16 5.72 -3.26
CA ASP A 202 -7.60 6.03 -3.31
C ASP A 202 -7.99 7.33 -2.57
N PRO A 203 -7.42 7.66 -1.40
CA PRO A 203 -7.64 8.96 -0.80
C PRO A 203 -7.14 10.12 -1.69
N LEU A 204 -5.93 10.03 -2.26
CA LEU A 204 -5.39 11.12 -3.07
C LEU A 204 -6.08 11.27 -4.41
N ALA A 205 -6.54 10.19 -5.04
CA ALA A 205 -7.23 10.24 -6.33
C ALA A 205 -8.50 11.13 -6.32
N ARG A 206 -9.03 11.48 -5.13
CA ARG A 206 -10.18 12.39 -4.95
C ARG A 206 -9.81 13.87 -5.00
N VAL A 207 -8.56 14.21 -4.71
CA VAL A 207 -8.13 15.58 -4.43
C VAL A 207 -6.87 16.03 -5.17
N TYR A 208 -6.14 15.08 -5.77
CA TYR A 208 -4.89 15.29 -6.46
C TYR A 208 -5.03 14.91 -7.94
N PRO A 209 -4.35 15.61 -8.88
CA PRO A 209 -4.52 15.36 -10.30
C PRO A 209 -4.24 13.91 -10.70
N ARG A 210 -5.16 13.33 -11.46
CA ARG A 210 -5.10 11.92 -11.87
C ARG A 210 -3.86 11.61 -12.72
N SER A 211 -3.50 12.51 -13.63
CA SER A 211 -2.29 12.37 -14.47
C SER A 211 -1.04 12.29 -13.61
N SER A 212 -0.85 13.24 -12.69
CA SER A 212 0.31 13.28 -11.81
C SER A 212 0.39 12.05 -10.89
N LEU A 213 -0.75 11.55 -10.40
CA LEU A 213 -0.79 10.32 -9.62
C LEU A 213 -0.41 9.09 -10.46
N THR A 214 -0.86 9.04 -11.71
CA THR A 214 -0.52 7.99 -12.67
C THR A 214 0.98 7.98 -12.94
N ASP A 215 1.57 9.14 -13.25
CA ASP A 215 3.01 9.28 -13.54
C ASP A 215 3.87 8.89 -12.33
N TYR A 216 3.45 9.24 -11.12
CA TYR A 216 4.11 8.79 -9.90
C TYR A 216 4.07 7.27 -9.74
N LEU A 217 2.88 6.67 -9.88
CA LEU A 217 2.71 5.24 -9.70
C LEU A 217 3.47 4.43 -10.76
N GLU A 218 3.54 4.92 -12.00
CA GLU A 218 4.39 4.34 -13.03
C GLU A 218 5.85 4.29 -12.56
N ARG A 219 6.40 5.43 -12.12
CA ARG A 219 7.78 5.50 -11.60
C ARG A 219 7.98 4.59 -10.39
N LEU A 220 7.03 4.53 -9.47
CA LEU A 220 7.09 3.64 -8.30
C LEU A 220 7.10 2.17 -8.71
N VAL A 221 6.21 1.76 -9.63
CA VAL A 221 6.14 0.39 -10.15
C VAL A 221 7.45 0.01 -10.84
N GLN A 222 8.00 0.90 -11.68
CA GLN A 222 9.29 0.67 -12.32
C GLN A 222 10.43 0.52 -11.31
N ARG A 223 10.43 1.29 -10.22
CA ARG A 223 11.43 1.15 -9.14
C ARG A 223 11.31 -0.18 -8.41
N THR A 224 10.10 -0.69 -8.20
CA THR A 224 9.93 -1.97 -7.49
C THR A 224 10.56 -3.17 -8.22
N ILE A 225 10.77 -3.09 -9.55
CA ILE A 225 11.49 -4.09 -10.37
C ILE A 225 12.93 -4.34 -9.87
N GLN A 226 13.54 -3.32 -9.26
CA GLN A 226 14.91 -3.35 -8.75
C GLN A 226 15.00 -3.88 -7.30
N CYS A 227 13.85 -4.07 -6.63
CA CYS A 227 13.78 -4.48 -5.23
C CYS A 227 12.93 -5.75 -5.05
N PRO A 228 13.33 -6.92 -5.58
CA PRO A 228 12.51 -8.13 -5.59
C PRO A 228 12.19 -8.69 -4.20
N ASN A 229 12.97 -8.36 -3.18
CA ASN A 229 12.81 -8.84 -1.80
C ASN A 229 11.81 -8.02 -0.97
N LEU A 230 11.29 -6.92 -1.52
CA LEU A 230 10.31 -6.05 -0.86
C LEU A 230 8.88 -6.48 -1.21
N PRO A 231 7.86 -6.07 -0.42
CA PRO A 231 6.46 -6.48 -0.63
C PRO A 231 5.79 -5.77 -1.83
N ASN A 232 6.38 -5.89 -3.02
CA ASN A 232 5.98 -5.24 -4.27
C ASN A 232 4.54 -5.59 -4.69
N HIS A 233 4.06 -6.78 -4.31
CA HIS A 233 2.70 -7.23 -4.62
C HIS A 233 1.61 -6.28 -4.09
N ASN A 234 1.84 -5.57 -2.97
CA ASN A 234 0.88 -4.61 -2.44
C ASN A 234 0.75 -3.37 -3.33
N ILE A 235 1.88 -2.85 -3.84
CA ILE A 235 1.86 -1.73 -4.80
C ILE A 235 1.16 -2.15 -6.09
N LEU A 236 1.55 -3.29 -6.65
CA LEU A 236 0.97 -3.79 -7.90
C LEU A 236 -0.54 -4.05 -7.76
N SER A 237 -0.95 -4.72 -6.68
CA SER A 237 -2.37 -5.01 -6.39
C SER A 237 -3.15 -3.74 -6.09
N GLY A 238 -2.56 -2.80 -5.34
CA GLY A 238 -3.17 -1.51 -5.02
C GLY A 238 -3.38 -0.64 -6.26
N CYS A 239 -2.41 -0.59 -7.18
CA CYS A 239 -2.56 0.12 -8.45
C CYS A 239 -3.76 -0.44 -9.26
N LEU A 240 -3.88 -1.76 -9.36
CA LEU A 240 -4.97 -2.40 -10.09
C LEU A 240 -6.34 -2.28 -9.41
N ARG A 241 -6.38 -2.10 -8.09
CA ARG A 241 -7.63 -1.88 -7.35
C ARG A 241 -8.05 -0.41 -7.32
N SER A 242 -7.15 0.49 -7.68
CA SER A 242 -7.41 1.92 -7.58
C SER A 242 -8.42 2.39 -8.61
N VAL A 243 -9.08 3.51 -8.30
CA VAL A 243 -9.99 4.23 -9.21
C VAL A 243 -9.31 4.64 -10.53
N LEU A 244 -7.97 4.66 -10.59
CA LEU A 244 -7.23 4.96 -11.81
C LEU A 244 -7.46 3.92 -12.91
N MET A 245 -7.81 2.68 -12.55
CA MET A 245 -8.10 1.65 -13.54
C MET A 245 -9.41 1.86 -14.27
N GLU A 246 -10.27 2.77 -13.81
CA GLU A 246 -11.50 3.17 -14.53
C GLU A 246 -11.17 4.07 -15.74
N ASP A 247 -10.01 4.75 -15.72
CA ASP A 247 -9.56 5.69 -16.75
C ASP A 247 -8.65 5.02 -17.80
N ALA A 248 -9.01 5.13 -19.08
CA ALA A 248 -8.26 4.50 -20.18
C ALA A 248 -6.83 5.03 -20.32
N THR A 249 -6.61 6.32 -20.08
CA THR A 249 -5.28 6.94 -20.18
C THR A 249 -4.39 6.39 -19.08
N SER A 250 -4.88 6.37 -17.85
CA SER A 250 -4.15 5.80 -16.70
C SER A 250 -3.85 4.31 -16.90
N ARG A 251 -4.79 3.52 -17.43
CA ARG A 251 -4.56 2.10 -17.74
C ARG A 251 -3.43 1.91 -18.75
N SER A 252 -3.45 2.67 -19.84
CA SER A 252 -2.46 2.55 -20.91
C SER A 252 -1.02 2.80 -20.43
N ILE A 253 -0.86 3.62 -19.39
CA ILE A 253 0.43 3.94 -18.76
C ILE A 253 0.81 2.90 -17.71
N LEU A 254 -0.13 2.49 -16.84
CA LEU A 254 0.18 1.68 -15.65
C LEU A 254 0.20 0.17 -15.92
N ILE A 255 -0.63 -0.35 -16.83
CA ILE A 255 -0.72 -1.80 -17.06
C ILE A 255 0.59 -2.39 -17.60
N PRO A 256 1.26 -1.81 -18.62
CA PRO A 256 2.51 -2.38 -19.14
C PRO A 256 3.61 -2.58 -18.09
N PRO A 257 3.98 -1.56 -17.26
CA PRO A 257 5.00 -1.75 -16.24
C PRO A 257 4.54 -2.68 -15.10
N ILE A 258 3.25 -2.74 -14.77
CA ILE A 258 2.71 -3.71 -13.81
C ILE A 258 2.92 -5.14 -14.33
N ILE A 259 2.57 -5.42 -15.59
CA ILE A 259 2.75 -6.72 -16.21
C ILE A 259 4.24 -7.11 -16.22
N ALA A 260 5.11 -6.21 -16.70
CA ALA A 260 6.55 -6.47 -16.74
C ALA A 260 7.12 -6.80 -15.35
N ASN A 261 6.67 -6.08 -14.32
CA ASN A 261 7.08 -6.32 -12.94
C ASN A 261 6.59 -7.67 -12.41
N LEU A 262 5.29 -7.98 -12.61
CA LEU A 262 4.72 -9.26 -12.22
C LEU A 262 5.48 -10.41 -12.87
N MET A 263 5.73 -10.33 -14.17
CA MET A 263 6.45 -11.36 -14.91
C MET A 263 7.83 -11.61 -14.31
N LYS A 264 8.58 -10.55 -14.01
CA LYS A 264 9.91 -10.67 -13.40
C LYS A 264 9.85 -11.21 -11.98
N LEU A 265 9.02 -10.60 -11.12
CA LEU A 265 8.86 -10.98 -9.71
C LEU A 265 8.49 -12.45 -9.58
N PHE A 266 7.51 -12.91 -10.35
CA PHE A 266 7.07 -14.30 -10.33
C PHE A 266 8.11 -15.24 -10.90
N SER A 267 8.73 -14.93 -12.03
CA SER A 267 9.74 -15.81 -12.62
C SER A 267 10.90 -16.03 -11.64
N THR A 268 11.45 -14.95 -11.08
CA THR A 268 12.56 -15.02 -10.13
C THR A 268 12.19 -15.80 -8.86
N ASN A 269 11.03 -15.53 -8.26
CA ASN A 269 10.63 -16.22 -7.04
C ASN A 269 10.23 -17.68 -7.28
N LEU A 270 9.59 -17.97 -8.42
CA LEU A 270 9.20 -19.33 -8.78
C LEU A 270 10.44 -20.17 -9.07
N ASP A 271 11.45 -19.64 -9.76
CA ASP A 271 12.71 -20.34 -10.00
C ASP A 271 13.37 -20.78 -8.68
N ILE A 272 13.42 -19.88 -7.69
CA ILE A 272 13.95 -20.18 -6.34
C ILE A 272 13.07 -21.22 -5.62
N THR A 273 11.75 -21.09 -5.74
CA THR A 273 10.80 -21.97 -5.04
C THR A 273 10.79 -23.38 -5.63
N LEU A 274 11.05 -23.51 -6.93
CA LEU A 274 11.11 -24.80 -7.63
C LEU A 274 12.45 -25.53 -7.46
N GLU A 275 13.42 -24.98 -6.72
CA GLU A 275 14.66 -25.68 -6.37
C GLU A 275 14.37 -26.96 -5.57
N PRO A 276 14.98 -28.11 -5.93
CA PRO A 276 14.81 -29.35 -5.18
C PRO A 276 15.22 -29.17 -3.71
N CYS A 277 14.49 -29.82 -2.79
CA CYS A 277 14.81 -29.96 -1.35
C CYS A 277 14.45 -28.79 -0.40
N ARG A 278 13.71 -27.76 -0.82
CA ARG A 278 13.13 -26.78 0.13
C ARG A 278 11.85 -27.32 0.78
N SER A 279 11.79 -27.34 2.11
CA SER A 279 10.62 -27.81 2.89
C SER A 279 9.41 -26.87 2.78
N GLU A 280 9.65 -25.58 2.55
CA GLU A 280 8.63 -24.51 2.48
C GLU A 280 8.02 -24.32 1.07
N THR A 281 8.39 -25.17 0.12
CA THR A 281 8.03 -25.06 -1.30
C THR A 281 6.53 -25.00 -1.55
N ASN A 282 5.74 -25.84 -0.87
CA ASN A 282 4.30 -25.93 -1.12
C ASN A 282 3.50 -24.71 -0.65
N SER A 283 3.85 -24.11 0.50
CA SER A 283 3.17 -22.91 1.01
C SER A 283 3.51 -21.68 0.17
N MET A 284 4.78 -21.53 -0.23
CA MET A 284 5.21 -20.47 -1.14
C MET A 284 4.56 -20.62 -2.53
N MET A 285 4.51 -21.82 -3.11
CA MET A 285 3.81 -22.06 -4.38
C MET A 285 2.32 -21.72 -4.30
N SER A 286 1.65 -22.07 -3.19
CA SER A 286 0.24 -21.72 -2.98
C SER A 286 0.03 -20.20 -2.88
N TYR A 287 0.93 -19.50 -2.17
CA TYR A 287 0.93 -18.04 -2.07
C TYR A 287 1.10 -17.37 -3.44
N PHE A 288 2.09 -17.80 -4.24
CA PHE A 288 2.28 -17.28 -5.60
C PHE A 288 1.07 -17.55 -6.49
N CYS A 289 0.51 -18.76 -6.45
CA CYS A 289 -0.75 -19.07 -7.15
C CYS A 289 -1.90 -18.14 -6.73
N ASN A 290 -2.06 -17.87 -5.43
CA ASN A 290 -3.08 -16.93 -4.93
C ASN A 290 -2.89 -15.55 -5.54
N ILE A 291 -1.66 -15.05 -5.52
CA ILE A 291 -1.32 -13.73 -6.04
C ILE A 291 -1.58 -13.67 -7.56
N LEU A 292 -1.11 -14.66 -8.33
CA LEU A 292 -1.29 -14.67 -9.79
C LEU A 292 -2.77 -14.74 -10.18
N THR A 293 -3.54 -15.56 -9.46
CA THR A 293 -4.99 -15.68 -9.69
C THR A 293 -5.70 -14.38 -9.36
N LEU A 294 -5.34 -13.75 -8.23
CA LEU A 294 -5.90 -12.45 -7.83
C LEU A 294 -5.61 -11.40 -8.89
N PHE A 295 -4.37 -11.34 -9.40
CA PHE A 295 -3.99 -10.43 -10.47
C PHE A 295 -4.82 -10.66 -11.72
N MET A 296 -4.93 -11.91 -12.19
CA MET A 296 -5.74 -12.24 -13.36
C MET A 296 -7.21 -11.88 -13.18
N GLY A 297 -7.80 -12.20 -12.03
CA GLY A 297 -9.19 -11.85 -11.74
C GLY A 297 -9.43 -10.35 -11.79
N ARG A 298 -8.52 -9.56 -11.21
CA ARG A 298 -8.61 -8.09 -11.22
C ARG A 298 -8.48 -7.51 -12.61
N PHE A 299 -7.56 -8.04 -13.41
CA PHE A 299 -7.44 -7.62 -14.81
C PHE A 299 -8.71 -7.89 -15.60
N VAL A 300 -9.33 -9.06 -15.43
CA VAL A 300 -10.60 -9.40 -16.09
C VAL A 300 -11.73 -8.47 -15.63
N GLU A 301 -11.81 -8.16 -14.32
CA GLU A 301 -12.77 -7.18 -13.79
C GLU A 301 -12.61 -5.80 -14.45
N THR A 302 -11.38 -5.28 -14.56
CA THR A 302 -11.09 -3.99 -15.19
C THR A 302 -11.52 -3.96 -16.67
N VAL A 303 -11.35 -5.06 -17.37
CA VAL A 303 -11.73 -5.21 -18.79
C VAL A 303 -13.25 -5.23 -18.95
N ASN A 304 -13.95 -6.00 -18.11
CA ASN A 304 -15.40 -6.08 -18.16
C ASN A 304 -16.06 -4.75 -17.77
N ALA A 305 -15.50 -4.03 -16.80
CA ALA A 305 -15.99 -2.71 -16.41
C ALA A 305 -15.83 -1.65 -17.51
N SER A 306 -14.87 -1.84 -18.42
CA SER A 306 -14.66 -0.97 -19.59
C SER A 306 -15.68 -1.20 -20.72
N HIS A 307 -16.63 -2.14 -20.55
CA HIS A 307 -17.64 -2.54 -21.53
C HIS A 307 -19.08 -2.44 -20.98
N PRO A 308 -19.76 -1.28 -21.12
CA PRO A 308 -21.19 -1.16 -20.76
C PRO A 308 -22.13 -1.59 -21.90
N SER A 309 -21.64 -1.73 -23.14
CA SER A 309 -22.48 -1.94 -24.33
C SER A 309 -21.98 -3.09 -25.19
N CYS A 310 -22.92 -3.94 -25.59
CA CYS A 310 -22.81 -5.12 -26.44
C CYS A 310 -22.14 -4.82 -27.81
N SER A 311 -20.81 -4.72 -27.82
CA SER A 311 -19.99 -4.83 -29.03
C SER A 311 -18.93 -5.90 -28.78
N ASP A 312 -18.99 -7.00 -29.52
CA ASP A 312 -18.16 -8.22 -29.37
C ASP A 312 -16.65 -8.04 -29.61
N SER A 313 -16.15 -6.80 -29.74
CA SER A 313 -14.72 -6.53 -29.83
C SER A 313 -14.13 -6.35 -28.43
N THR A 314 -13.23 -7.25 -28.03
CA THR A 314 -12.32 -7.00 -26.90
C THR A 314 -11.65 -5.63 -27.06
N PRO A 315 -11.42 -4.86 -25.97
CA PRO A 315 -10.77 -3.56 -26.10
C PRO A 315 -9.44 -3.78 -26.83
N SER A 316 -9.16 -3.00 -27.88
CA SER A 316 -7.94 -3.17 -28.68
C SER A 316 -6.68 -3.16 -27.80
N GLU A 317 -6.71 -2.34 -26.73
CA GLU A 317 -5.70 -2.28 -25.67
C GLU A 317 -5.50 -3.62 -24.94
N PHE A 318 -6.59 -4.30 -24.56
CA PHE A 318 -6.51 -5.58 -23.84
C PHE A 318 -6.01 -6.70 -24.75
N HIS A 319 -6.55 -6.81 -25.96
CA HIS A 319 -6.07 -7.79 -26.92
C HIS A 319 -4.58 -7.58 -27.23
N GLU A 320 -4.13 -6.32 -27.33
CA GLU A 320 -2.72 -5.98 -27.51
C GLU A 320 -1.87 -6.44 -26.32
N LEU A 321 -2.22 -6.05 -25.09
CA LEU A 321 -1.42 -6.34 -23.89
C LEU A 321 -1.48 -7.82 -23.44
N PHE A 322 -2.63 -8.48 -23.56
CA PHE A 322 -2.84 -9.83 -23.04
C PHE A 322 -2.52 -10.93 -24.05
N VAL A 323 -2.97 -10.74 -25.28
CA VAL A 323 -2.85 -11.76 -26.33
C VAL A 323 -1.60 -11.52 -27.14
N LYS A 324 -1.44 -10.34 -27.75
CA LYS A 324 -0.30 -10.07 -28.64
C LYS A 324 1.02 -9.92 -27.90
N GLN A 325 1.04 -9.21 -26.78
CA GLN A 325 2.23 -9.11 -25.93
C GLN A 325 2.46 -10.37 -25.07
N GLY A 326 1.55 -11.34 -25.13
CA GLY A 326 1.79 -12.70 -24.65
C GLY A 326 1.71 -12.89 -23.13
N PHE A 327 1.13 -11.94 -22.38
CA PHE A 327 0.97 -12.07 -20.94
C PHE A 327 0.14 -13.31 -20.55
N LEU A 328 -0.98 -13.58 -21.24
CA LEU A 328 -1.81 -14.77 -20.98
C LEU A 328 -1.01 -16.07 -21.21
N ARG A 329 -0.24 -16.12 -22.31
CA ARG A 329 0.64 -17.25 -22.62
C ARG A 329 1.68 -17.46 -21.53
N TRP A 330 2.25 -16.38 -21.02
CA TRP A 330 3.22 -16.43 -19.92
C TRP A 330 2.57 -16.93 -18.62
N VAL A 331 1.40 -16.42 -18.25
CA VAL A 331 0.64 -16.88 -17.06
C VAL A 331 0.38 -18.38 -17.12
N MET A 332 -0.10 -18.87 -18.27
CA MET A 332 -0.38 -20.30 -18.48
C MET A 332 0.89 -21.16 -18.39
N ARG A 333 2.02 -20.66 -18.90
CA ARG A 333 3.33 -21.31 -18.77
C ARG A 333 3.73 -21.46 -17.30
N GLU A 334 3.64 -20.39 -16.51
CA GLU A 334 4.05 -20.44 -15.10
C GLU A 334 3.14 -21.34 -14.26
N TYR A 335 1.82 -21.32 -14.49
CA TYR A 335 0.91 -22.30 -13.89
C TYR A 335 1.29 -23.74 -14.26
N GLY A 336 1.65 -23.99 -15.52
CA GLY A 336 2.11 -25.29 -15.97
C GLY A 336 3.36 -25.76 -15.22
N ARG A 337 4.35 -24.87 -15.00
CA ARG A 337 5.56 -25.17 -14.22
C ARG A 337 5.24 -25.57 -12.79
N ILE A 338 4.33 -24.84 -12.14
CA ILE A 338 3.87 -25.13 -10.78
C ILE A 338 3.19 -26.51 -10.71
N LEU A 339 2.29 -26.81 -11.65
CA LEU A 339 1.57 -28.08 -11.69
C LEU A 339 2.53 -29.28 -11.88
N VAL A 340 3.49 -29.17 -12.80
CA VAL A 340 4.50 -30.22 -13.02
C VAL A 340 5.33 -30.45 -11.76
N ALA A 341 5.71 -29.39 -11.05
CA ALA A 341 6.45 -29.51 -9.80
C ALA A 341 5.64 -30.19 -8.69
N LEU A 342 4.37 -29.81 -8.50
CA LEU A 342 3.48 -30.48 -7.54
C LEU A 342 3.29 -31.97 -7.86
N GLN A 343 3.14 -32.30 -9.15
CA GLN A 343 3.02 -33.69 -9.59
C GLN A 343 4.30 -34.50 -9.30
N ARG A 344 5.48 -33.92 -9.54
CA ARG A 344 6.77 -34.55 -9.21
C ARG A 344 6.87 -34.83 -7.71
N THR A 345 6.56 -33.85 -6.86
CA THR A 345 6.60 -34.00 -5.39
C THR A 345 5.64 -35.10 -4.90
N ALA A 346 4.41 -35.16 -5.46
CA ALA A 346 3.44 -36.20 -5.13
C ALA A 346 3.91 -37.60 -5.57
N SER A 347 4.52 -37.72 -6.75
CA SER A 347 5.06 -38.98 -7.26
C SER A 347 6.31 -39.46 -6.50
N SER A 348 7.16 -38.55 -6.04
CA SER A 348 8.33 -38.90 -5.19
C SER A 348 7.93 -39.36 -3.78
N ALA A 349 6.78 -38.88 -3.25
CA ALA A 349 6.25 -39.32 -1.96
C ALA A 349 5.56 -40.70 -2.03
N GLN A 350 5.12 -41.14 -3.21
CA GLN A 350 4.55 -42.48 -3.40
C GLN A 350 5.64 -43.58 -3.50
N ASN A 351 6.85 -43.23 -3.93
CA ASN A 351 7.95 -44.19 -4.11
C ASN A 351 8.78 -44.45 -2.84
N SER A 352 8.42 -43.85 -1.69
CA SER A 352 9.11 -44.03 -0.40
C SER A 352 8.35 -44.92 0.61
N ARG A 353 7.39 -45.75 0.14
CA ARG A 353 6.85 -46.86 0.94
C ARG A 353 7.61 -48.15 0.61
N PRO A 354 8.23 -48.83 1.59
CA PRO A 354 8.74 -50.17 1.34
C PRO A 354 7.55 -51.12 1.12
N ALA A 355 7.70 -51.97 0.11
CA ALA A 355 6.76 -53.04 -0.19
C ALA A 355 6.64 -53.99 1.00
N SER A 356 5.46 -54.07 1.62
CA SER A 356 4.89 -55.32 2.13
C SER A 356 3.50 -55.12 2.76
N SER A 357 2.64 -56.08 2.46
CA SER A 357 1.34 -56.42 3.06
C SER A 357 0.08 -55.79 2.44
N GLU A 358 -0.68 -56.69 1.83
CA GLU A 358 -1.96 -56.52 1.15
C GLU A 358 -3.14 -56.29 2.13
N LEU A 359 -4.29 -55.94 1.52
CA LEU A 359 -5.69 -56.13 1.96
C LEU A 359 -6.33 -55.06 2.85
N MET A 360 -6.94 -54.05 2.21
CA MET A 360 -8.42 -53.88 2.05
C MET A 360 -8.76 -52.45 1.58
N PRO A 361 -9.72 -52.27 0.64
CA PRO A 361 -10.13 -50.96 0.17
C PRO A 361 -11.18 -50.38 1.14
N THR A 362 -10.76 -49.58 2.11
CA THR A 362 -11.68 -48.73 2.86
C THR A 362 -11.93 -47.44 2.10
N THR A 363 -13.18 -47.33 1.64
CA THR A 363 -13.90 -46.14 1.21
C THR A 363 -13.49 -44.93 2.07
N GLY A 364 -12.75 -43.98 1.51
CA GLY A 364 -12.32 -42.80 2.26
C GLY A 364 -11.09 -42.06 1.76
N GLN A 365 -10.35 -42.57 0.76
CA GLN A 365 -9.32 -41.77 0.08
C GLN A 365 -9.97 -40.81 -0.91
N VAL A 366 -10.46 -39.68 -0.40
CA VAL A 366 -10.63 -38.48 -1.21
C VAL A 366 -9.24 -38.13 -1.73
N LEU A 367 -9.04 -38.38 -3.03
CA LEU A 367 -7.88 -37.94 -3.79
C LEU A 367 -7.52 -36.51 -3.39
N LEU A 368 -6.38 -36.30 -2.73
CA LEU A 368 -5.77 -34.97 -2.55
C LEU A 368 -5.57 -34.23 -3.90
N ALA A 369 -5.72 -34.92 -5.03
CA ALA A 369 -5.75 -34.37 -6.38
C ALA A 369 -7.07 -33.63 -6.75
N SER A 370 -8.17 -33.83 -6.02
CA SER A 370 -9.45 -33.13 -6.28
C SER A 370 -9.61 -31.83 -5.48
N GLN A 371 -8.70 -31.53 -4.55
CA GLN A 371 -8.75 -30.33 -3.71
C GLN A 371 -7.58 -29.37 -3.94
N SER A 372 -6.93 -29.40 -5.11
CA SER A 372 -5.99 -28.34 -5.46
C SER A 372 -6.78 -27.06 -5.78
N PRO A 373 -6.66 -25.98 -4.98
CA PRO A 373 -7.31 -24.71 -5.29
C PRO A 373 -6.87 -24.18 -6.66
N ALA A 374 -5.67 -24.57 -7.13
CA ALA A 374 -5.15 -24.20 -8.43
C ALA A 374 -5.96 -24.80 -9.59
N LYS A 375 -6.50 -26.03 -9.44
CA LYS A 375 -7.28 -26.71 -10.50
C LYS A 375 -8.68 -26.10 -10.64
N ALA A 376 -9.33 -25.77 -9.52
CA ALA A 376 -10.60 -25.04 -9.52
C ALA A 376 -10.46 -23.62 -10.09
N ARG A 377 -9.32 -22.96 -9.86
CA ARG A 377 -9.03 -21.62 -10.37
C ARG A 377 -8.75 -21.57 -11.87
N PHE A 378 -8.27 -22.67 -12.45
CA PHE A 378 -8.06 -22.77 -13.90
C PHE A 378 -9.39 -22.67 -14.68
N LEU A 379 -10.50 -23.15 -14.09
CA LEU A 379 -11.83 -23.02 -14.67
C LEU A 379 -12.31 -21.57 -14.76
N TYR A 380 -11.83 -20.67 -13.90
CA TYR A 380 -12.15 -19.23 -13.97
C TYR A 380 -11.48 -18.52 -15.15
N LEU A 381 -10.41 -19.09 -15.73
CA LEU A 381 -9.73 -18.53 -16.90
C LEU A 381 -10.30 -19.04 -18.23
N GLN A 382 -11.16 -20.06 -18.19
CA GLN A 382 -11.79 -20.66 -19.38
C GLN A 382 -12.56 -19.66 -20.26
N PRO A 383 -13.28 -18.66 -19.73
CA PRO A 383 -13.93 -17.63 -20.56
C PRO A 383 -12.96 -16.75 -21.33
N VAL A 384 -11.74 -16.53 -20.80
CA VAL A 384 -10.71 -15.69 -21.42
C VAL A 384 -9.92 -16.47 -22.49
N LEU A 385 -9.89 -17.80 -22.38
CA LEU A 385 -9.14 -18.69 -23.29
C LEU A 385 -9.93 -19.11 -24.54
N VAL A 386 -11.25 -18.85 -24.57
CA VAL A 386 -12.17 -19.27 -25.64
C VAL A 386 -12.69 -18.08 -26.47
N ALA A 387 -12.24 -16.85 -26.17
CA ALA A 387 -12.58 -15.64 -26.93
C ALA A 387 -11.60 -15.38 -28.08
#